data_AF-A0A3E2GYH9-F1
#
_entry.id   AF-A0A3E2GYH9-F1
#
_cell.length_a   1.000
_cell.length_b   1.000
_cell.length_c   1.000
_cell.angle_alpha   90.00
_cell.angle_beta   90.00
_cell.angle_gamma   90.00
#
_symmetry.space_group_name_H-M   'P 1'
#
loop_
_entity.id
_entity.type
_entity.pdbx_description
1 polymer ?
#
loop_
_entity_poly.entity_id
_entity_poly.type
_entity_poly.pdbx_seq_one_letter_code
_entity_poly.pdbx_strand_id
1 'polypeptide(L)'
;MKDFTSALRPAQPDGATTLAQERARSSIPVRELTDHIFTPEFLECQARITAILEQDPLFSKTTQANLSRPDRYHLGLARAKKLQRLA
;
A
#
# COMPACT_ATOMS: atom_id res chain seq x y z
N MET A 1 -5.45 -17.96 -1.64
CA MET A 1 -5.94 -18.57 -0.38
C MET A 1 -6.47 -17.42 0.49
N LYS A 2 -7.70 -17.51 1.00
CA LYS A 2 -8.29 -16.44 1.83
C LYS A 2 -7.61 -16.46 3.21
N ASP A 3 -6.99 -15.35 3.61
CA ASP A 3 -6.29 -15.25 4.90
C ASP A 3 -7.28 -15.38 6.07
N PHE A 4 -6.88 -16.01 7.17
CA PHE A 4 -7.76 -16.23 8.33
C PHE A 4 -8.21 -14.91 8.98
N THR A 5 -7.40 -13.85 8.82
CA THR A 5 -7.70 -12.50 9.32
C THR A 5 -8.83 -11.81 8.54
N SER A 6 -9.12 -12.25 7.31
CA SER A 6 -10.06 -11.58 6.41
C SER A 6 -11.52 -11.57 6.89
N ALA A 7 -11.88 -12.43 7.84
CA ALA A 7 -13.22 -12.50 8.42
C ALA A 7 -13.32 -11.85 9.81
N LEU A 8 -12.20 -11.36 10.36
CA LEU A 8 -12.18 -10.70 11.66
C LEU A 8 -12.89 -9.35 11.56
N ARG A 9 -13.83 -9.09 12.49
CA ARG A 9 -14.53 -7.80 12.58
C ARG A 9 -14.02 -7.04 13.81
N PRO A 10 -13.52 -5.81 13.65
CA PRO A 10 -13.15 -4.98 14.79
C PRO A 10 -14.37 -4.65 15.65
N ALA A 11 -14.14 -4.47 16.95
CA ALA A 11 -15.13 -3.88 17.85
C ALA A 11 -15.42 -2.43 17.43
N GLN A 12 -16.64 -1.95 17.66
CA GLN A 12 -16.99 -0.57 17.34
C GLN A 12 -16.47 0.40 18.41
N PRO A 13 -16.03 1.62 18.02
CA PRO A 13 -15.90 2.11 16.64
C PRO A 13 -14.75 1.43 15.89
N ASP A 14 -14.98 1.05 14.63
CA ASP A 14 -13.95 0.46 13.80
C ASP A 14 -12.96 1.50 13.23
N GLY A 15 -11.83 1.02 12.69
CA GLY A 15 -10.82 1.92 12.14
C GLY A 15 -11.33 2.75 10.95
N ALA A 16 -12.24 2.20 10.15
CA ALA A 16 -12.78 2.90 8.98
C ALA A 16 -13.67 4.08 9.39
N THR A 17 -14.57 3.86 10.36
CA THR A 17 -15.44 4.92 10.93
C THR A 17 -14.60 5.99 11.63
N THR A 18 -13.60 5.60 12.42
CA THR A 18 -12.68 6.53 13.09
C THR A 18 -11.93 7.39 12.06
N LEU A 19 -11.34 6.78 11.03
CA LEU A 19 -10.62 7.53 9.99
C LEU A 19 -11.55 8.46 9.18
N ALA A 20 -12.79 8.06 8.92
CA ALA A 20 -13.77 8.90 8.23
C ALA A 20 -14.12 10.15 9.05
N GLN A 21 -14.34 9.99 10.36
CA GLN A 21 -14.60 11.11 11.27
C GLN A 21 -13.41 12.08 11.35
N GLU A 22 -12.19 11.55 11.47
CA GLU A 22 -10.98 12.39 11.52
C GLU A 22 -10.73 13.14 10.20
N ARG A 23 -10.92 12.48 9.05
CA ARG A 23 -10.80 13.14 7.74
C ARG A 23 -11.85 14.23 7.54
N ALA A 24 -13.07 14.05 8.02
CA ALA A 24 -14.14 15.05 7.92
C ALA A 24 -13.88 16.31 8.77
N ARG A 25 -13.06 16.20 9.82
CA ARG A 25 -12.67 17.33 10.67
C ARG A 25 -11.50 18.14 10.12
N SER A 26 -10.79 17.62 9.12
CA SER A 26 -9.64 18.29 8.53
C SER A 26 -10.07 19.23 7.41
N SER A 27 -9.68 20.51 7.52
CA SER A 27 -9.85 21.50 6.46
C SER A 27 -8.68 21.57 5.49
N ILE A 28 -7.71 20.65 5.59
CA ILE A 28 -6.48 20.70 4.81
C ILE A 28 -6.77 20.22 3.37
N PRO A 29 -6.51 21.05 2.34
CA PRO A 29 -6.62 20.62 0.95
C PRO A 29 -5.45 19.68 0.62
N VAL A 30 -5.68 18.37 0.73
CA VAL A 30 -4.63 17.35 0.55
C VAL A 30 -3.95 17.47 -0.81
N ARG A 31 -4.69 17.79 -1.88
CA ARG A 31 -4.13 17.92 -3.22
C ARG A 31 -3.17 19.11 -3.33
N GLU A 32 -3.60 20.28 -2.89
CA GLU A 32 -2.76 21.48 -2.89
C GLU A 32 -1.52 21.30 -2.03
N LEU A 33 -1.68 20.71 -0.84
CA LEU A 33 -0.53 20.40 0.02
C LEU A 33 0.45 19.43 -0.66
N THR A 34 -0.06 18.43 -1.38
CA THR A 34 0.78 17.47 -2.11
C THR A 34 1.54 18.16 -3.24
N ASP A 35 0.89 19.03 -4.01
CA ASP A 35 1.48 19.79 -5.11
C ASP A 35 2.48 20.87 -4.60
N HIS A 36 2.32 21.33 -3.35
CA HIS A 36 3.30 22.22 -2.70
C HIS A 36 4.55 21.49 -2.18
N ILE A 37 4.40 20.25 -1.71
CA ILE A 37 5.52 19.47 -1.16
C ILE A 37 6.33 18.80 -2.28
N PHE A 38 5.67 18.33 -3.32
CA PHE A 38 6.27 17.53 -4.39
C PHE A 38 6.12 18.20 -5.75
N THR A 39 7.08 17.96 -6.64
CA THR A 39 6.97 18.43 -8.03
C THR A 39 5.97 17.56 -8.81
N PRO A 40 5.29 18.11 -9.82
CA PRO A 40 4.32 17.35 -10.61
C PRO A 40 4.94 16.12 -11.29
N GLU A 41 6.19 16.21 -11.75
CA GLU A 41 6.89 15.11 -12.41
C GLU A 41 7.14 13.94 -11.44
N PHE A 42 7.42 14.24 -10.17
CA PHE A 42 7.57 13.22 -9.13
C PHE A 42 6.24 12.50 -8.86
N LEU A 43 5.14 13.26 -8.77
CA LEU A 43 3.80 12.71 -8.54
C LEU A 43 3.34 11.83 -9.70
N GLU A 44 3.56 12.27 -10.93
CA GLU A 44 3.27 11.48 -12.14
C GLU A 44 4.08 10.19 -12.20
N CYS A 45 5.38 10.28 -11.90
CA CYS A 45 6.26 9.12 -11.85
C CYS A 45 5.79 8.11 -10.79
N GLN A 46 5.47 8.58 -9.58
CA GLN A 46 4.97 7.73 -8.51
C GLN A 46 3.62 7.09 -8.84
N ALA A 47 2.68 7.84 -9.41
CA ALA A 47 1.38 7.31 -9.81
C ALA A 47 1.53 6.21 -10.87
N ARG A 48 2.38 6.43 -11.88
CA ARG A 48 2.66 5.45 -12.94
C ARG A 48 3.31 4.18 -12.39
N ILE A 49 4.34 4.32 -11.56
CA ILE A 49 5.05 3.17 -10.98
C ILE A 49 4.13 2.38 -10.05
N THR A 50 3.37 3.06 -9.19
CA THR A 50 2.46 2.41 -8.25
C THR A 50 1.41 1.59 -8.99
N ALA A 51 0.80 2.15 -10.06
CA ALA A 51 -0.18 1.44 -10.88
C ALA A 51 0.38 0.16 -11.51
N ILE A 52 1.64 0.15 -11.94
CA ILE A 52 2.30 -1.05 -12.49
C ILE A 52 2.53 -2.10 -11.39
N LEU A 53 3.00 -1.68 -10.21
CA LEU A 53 3.31 -2.59 -9.12
C LEU A 53 2.06 -3.22 -8.50
N GLU A 54 0.96 -2.46 -8.39
CA GLU A 54 -0.32 -2.94 -7.83
C GLU A 54 -0.96 -4.06 -8.66
N GLN A 55 -0.67 -4.12 -9.97
CA GLN A 55 -1.20 -5.16 -10.86
C GLN A 55 -0.53 -6.53 -10.66
N ASP A 56 0.69 -6.57 -10.12
CA ASP A 56 1.43 -7.82 -9.94
C ASP A 56 1.25 -8.36 -8.51
N PRO A 57 0.63 -9.54 -8.33
CA PRO A 57 0.34 -10.10 -7.01
C PRO A 57 1.61 -10.37 -6.19
N LEU A 58 2.79 -10.47 -6.81
CA LEU A 58 4.06 -10.64 -6.10
C LEU A 58 4.38 -9.44 -5.19
N PHE A 59 3.93 -8.24 -5.53
CA PHE A 59 4.14 -7.04 -4.72
C PHE A 59 3.07 -6.82 -3.64
N SER A 60 2.00 -7.63 -3.62
CA SER A 60 0.99 -7.57 -2.57
C SER A 60 1.60 -7.86 -1.19
N LYS A 61 1.29 -7.00 -0.22
CA LYS A 61 1.77 -7.11 1.17
C LYS A 61 0.72 -7.69 2.12
N THR A 62 -0.45 -8.09 1.63
CA THR A 62 -1.62 -8.47 2.46
C THR A 62 -1.27 -9.47 3.57
N THR A 63 -0.49 -10.51 3.26
CA THR A 63 -0.14 -11.57 4.22
C THR A 63 1.33 -11.56 4.62
N GLN A 64 2.06 -10.48 4.32
CA GLN A 64 3.52 -10.43 4.51
C GLN A 64 3.92 -10.59 5.98
N ALA A 65 3.10 -10.10 6.91
CA ALA A 65 3.34 -10.25 8.35
C ALA A 65 3.30 -11.71 8.82
N ASN A 66 2.56 -12.58 8.11
CA ASN A 66 2.37 -13.99 8.46
C ASN A 66 3.53 -14.87 7.98
N LEU A 67 4.47 -14.33 7.20
CA LEU A 67 5.56 -15.09 6.60
C LEU A 67 6.68 -15.39 7.59
N SER A 68 7.22 -16.61 7.49
CA SER A 68 8.43 -17.03 8.20
C SER A 68 9.67 -16.31 7.66
N ARG A 69 10.81 -16.42 8.35
CA ARG A 69 12.07 -15.80 7.90
C ARG A 69 12.53 -16.33 6.53
N PRO A 70 12.58 -17.66 6.28
CA PRO A 70 12.91 -18.19 4.95
C PRO A 70 11.96 -17.69 3.85
N ASP A 71 10.64 -17.68 4.11
CA ASP A 71 9.66 -17.24 3.10
C ASP A 71 9.84 -15.77 2.75
N ARG A 72 10.10 -14.91 3.75
CA ARG A 72 10.42 -13.49 3.50
C ARG A 72 11.68 -13.31 2.68
N TYR A 73 12.71 -14.14 2.90
CA TYR A 73 13.94 -14.10 2.12
C TYR A 73 13.67 -14.43 0.65
N HIS A 74 12.97 -15.54 0.37
CA HIS A 74 12.61 -15.93 -0.99
C HIS A 74 11.71 -14.90 -1.67
N LEU A 75 10.72 -14.35 -0.96
CA LEU A 75 9.84 -13.31 -1.48
C LEU A 75 10.62 -12.03 -1.84
N GLY A 76 11.59 -11.63 -1.00
CA GLY A 76 12.46 -10.49 -1.28
C GLY A 76 13.27 -10.68 -2.56
N LEU A 77 13.89 -11.86 -2.73
CA LEU A 77 14.64 -12.19 -3.94
C LEU A 77 13.75 -12.21 -5.19
N ALA A 78 12.56 -12.80 -5.10
CA ALA A 78 11.60 -12.84 -6.21
C ALA A 78 11.19 -11.43 -6.65
N ARG A 79 10.88 -10.54 -5.68
CA ARG A 79 10.54 -9.13 -5.94
C ARG A 79 11.70 -8.37 -6.58
N ALA A 80 12.91 -8.52 -6.07
CA ALA A 80 14.11 -7.88 -6.65
C ALA A 80 14.32 -8.34 -8.10
N LYS A 81 14.23 -9.64 -8.37
CA LYS A 81 14.33 -10.20 -9.73
C LYS A 81 13.22 -9.69 -10.65
N LYS A 82 12.00 -9.51 -10.15
CA LYS A 82 10.88 -8.96 -10.94
C LYS A 82 11.11 -7.48 -11.27
N LEU A 83 11.52 -6.67 -10.30
CA LEU A 83 11.85 -5.26 -10.51
C LEU A 83 12.94 -5.09 -11.57
N GLN A 84 14.00 -5.92 -11.52
CA GLN A 84 15.07 -5.88 -12.53
C GLN A 84 14.60 -6.21 -13.95
N ARG A 85 13.49 -6.93 -14.11
CA ARG A 85 12.90 -7.25 -15.43
C ARG A 85 11.93 -6.20 -15.93
N LEU A 86 11.48 -5.31 -15.04
CA LEU A 86 10.58 -4.20 -15.35
C LEU A 86 11.36 -2.90 -15.67
N ALA A 87 12.60 -2.80 -15.21
CA ALA A 87 13.57 -1.76 -15.56
C ALA A 87 14.20 -2.04 -16.94
#